data_AF-A0A534M4W8-F1
#
_entry.id   AF-A0A534M4W8-F1
#
_cell.length_a   1.000
_cell.length_b   1.000
_cell.length_c   1.000
_cell.angle_alpha   90.00
_cell.angle_beta   90.00
_cell.angle_gamma   90.00
#
_symmetry.space_group_name_H-M   'P 1'
#
loop_
_entity.id
_entity.type
_entity.pdbx_description
1 polymer ?
#
loop_
_entity_poly.entity_id
_entity_poly.type
_entity_poly.pdbx_seq_one_letter_code
_entity_poly.pdbx_strand_id
1 'polypeptide(L)'
;RLAAQLAVVPGSQFSIPVPLGTDAVSPFSTARQGNLRFDPANTTSIQISFKYVPKLFQATVTHVDQDVILAIDSSGSMVWNDPSNLRISSAQEYMRNLIPPDRVASIDFDDQAHFTRANVGGPAHLLNYGPNGELMYISPQSDLTTIDSSGSTNWGAAIKIANDEFVAHGIPAHAWNLIVLTDGQNTCCPTGSDGDAQALSESLRAKALGVTIYMIGLGADLNEALMKTVAANTGGTYYHAVTANDIRWVYYEISRRYLSAFVCGLQSTQEASFGTLQLHLGATRYPAQTMLIEAGAINVQQDKSSTLWRGMPLDYRETGDGLALSATLATLVGQSQTATGTGFETVQGRVIGRDLLSQTIQKAPLDQTSTLITSGRQDFEYWATQGAAKVPNAINAVSPYLVKAANYAQWAQNNWTIRNFVNAKFNADKAQGQLSILVGTPGIPGVIDNETTNGDIQGWLAFQTKDNVRVNGCRLGQWLNWYSGVTFRVTSPNAAAWSVWFNETFRAVGAGVTTGVVGGVAVITIRAVDTLVVDRRYIEISFGS
;
A
#
# COMPACT_ATOMS: atom_id res chain seq x y z
N ARG A 1 -34.89 -22.00 -15.89
CA ARG A 1 -34.44 -22.75 -14.68
C ARG A 1 -33.50 -23.89 -15.07
N LEU A 2 -33.87 -24.82 -15.96
CA LEU A 2 -32.98 -25.90 -16.44
C LEU A 2 -31.68 -25.39 -17.09
N ALA A 3 -31.75 -24.41 -18.01
CA ALA A 3 -30.56 -23.86 -18.66
C ALA A 3 -29.56 -23.21 -17.67
N ALA A 4 -30.05 -22.60 -16.58
CA ALA A 4 -29.20 -22.00 -15.55
C ALA A 4 -28.53 -23.03 -14.62
N GLN A 5 -29.12 -24.23 -14.47
CA GLN A 5 -28.52 -25.36 -13.75
C GLN A 5 -27.51 -26.11 -14.62
N LEU A 6 -27.78 -26.26 -15.92
CA LEU A 6 -26.86 -26.89 -16.88
C LEU A 6 -25.62 -26.03 -17.13
N ALA A 7 -25.76 -24.70 -17.07
CA ALA A 7 -24.68 -23.74 -17.32
C ALA A 7 -23.53 -23.70 -16.28
N VAL A 8 -23.49 -24.63 -15.32
CA VAL A 8 -22.42 -24.73 -14.31
C VAL A 8 -21.19 -25.47 -14.85
N VAL A 9 -21.35 -26.30 -15.89
CA VAL A 9 -20.28 -27.12 -16.46
C VAL A 9 -19.81 -26.52 -17.80
N PRO A 10 -18.51 -26.15 -17.94
CA PRO A 10 -17.96 -25.75 -19.23
C PRO A 10 -18.18 -26.82 -20.29
N GLY A 11 -18.62 -26.42 -21.48
CA GLY A 11 -18.99 -27.33 -22.58
C GLY A 11 -20.43 -27.84 -22.55
N SER A 12 -21.19 -27.56 -21.49
CA SER A 12 -22.64 -27.84 -21.47
C SER A 12 -23.37 -27.06 -22.56
N GLN A 13 -24.41 -27.68 -23.09
CA GLN A 13 -25.29 -27.11 -24.10
C GLN A 13 -26.73 -27.17 -23.62
N PHE A 14 -27.52 -26.20 -24.02
CA PHE A 14 -28.96 -26.20 -23.82
C PHE A 14 -29.66 -25.64 -25.06
N SER A 15 -30.92 -26.03 -25.23
CA SER A 15 -31.78 -25.53 -26.30
C SER A 15 -33.13 -25.17 -25.70
N ILE A 16 -33.62 -23.98 -26.04
CA ILE A 16 -34.87 -23.44 -25.53
C ILE A 16 -35.72 -23.00 -26.73
N PRO A 17 -36.90 -23.60 -26.94
CA PRO A 17 -37.85 -23.10 -27.92
C PRO A 17 -38.46 -21.79 -27.40
N VAL A 18 -38.41 -20.75 -28.22
CA VAL A 18 -38.92 -19.41 -27.91
C VAL A 18 -40.02 -19.06 -28.91
N PRO A 19 -41.24 -18.73 -28.47
CA PRO A 19 -42.30 -18.33 -29.39
C PRO A 19 -41.96 -16.97 -29.99
N LEU A 20 -41.87 -16.89 -31.32
CA LEU A 20 -41.70 -15.63 -32.03
C LEU A 20 -43.03 -14.90 -32.18
N GLY A 21 -44.13 -15.62 -32.33
CA GLY A 21 -45.44 -15.01 -32.58
C GLY A 21 -46.58 -16.00 -32.41
N THR A 22 -47.72 -15.69 -33.01
CA THR A 22 -48.89 -16.57 -33.01
C THR A 22 -49.46 -16.69 -34.40
N ASP A 23 -49.73 -17.92 -34.84
CA ASP A 23 -50.38 -18.20 -36.11
C ASP A 23 -51.80 -17.62 -36.19
N ALA A 24 -52.31 -17.47 -37.42
CA ALA A 24 -53.68 -17.05 -37.65
C ALA A 24 -54.66 -18.12 -37.15
N VAL A 25 -55.49 -17.76 -36.17
CA VAL A 25 -56.51 -18.64 -35.60
C VAL A 25 -57.83 -18.66 -36.39
N SER A 26 -57.91 -17.89 -37.48
CA SER A 26 -59.08 -17.78 -38.36
C SER A 26 -58.65 -17.33 -39.76
N PRO A 27 -59.36 -17.74 -40.84
CA PRO A 27 -59.12 -17.23 -42.19
C PRO A 27 -59.37 -15.71 -42.32
N PHE A 28 -60.01 -15.09 -41.33
CA PHE A 28 -60.24 -13.65 -41.28
C PHE A 28 -59.27 -12.91 -40.34
N SER A 29 -58.31 -13.60 -39.73
CA SER A 29 -57.28 -12.97 -38.90
C SER A 29 -55.91 -13.12 -39.54
N THR A 30 -55.05 -12.11 -39.33
CA THR A 30 -53.65 -12.18 -39.74
C THR A 30 -52.80 -12.73 -38.61
N ALA A 31 -51.80 -13.56 -38.97
CA ALA A 31 -50.84 -14.06 -38.01
C ALA A 31 -50.03 -12.90 -37.41
N ARG A 32 -49.66 -13.02 -36.13
CA ARG A 32 -48.86 -12.02 -35.43
C ARG A 32 -47.41 -12.45 -35.46
N GLN A 33 -46.63 -11.77 -36.30
CA GLN A 33 -45.19 -11.94 -36.29
C GLN A 33 -44.59 -11.25 -35.07
N GLY A 34 -43.57 -11.87 -34.50
CA GLY A 34 -42.64 -11.17 -33.62
C GLY A 34 -41.21 -11.46 -34.03
N ASN A 35 -40.30 -10.96 -33.20
CA ASN A 35 -38.88 -10.88 -33.53
C ASN A 35 -38.02 -11.25 -32.34
N LEU A 36 -37.07 -12.14 -32.55
CA LEU A 36 -36.02 -12.45 -31.60
C LEU A 36 -34.69 -11.93 -32.15
N ARG A 37 -33.95 -11.15 -31.35
CA ARG A 37 -32.67 -10.57 -31.72
C ARG A 37 -31.64 -10.81 -30.63
N PHE A 38 -30.47 -11.29 -31.02
CA PHE A 38 -29.28 -11.32 -30.19
C PHE A 38 -28.30 -10.23 -30.64
N ASP A 39 -27.92 -9.35 -29.72
CA ASP A 39 -27.00 -8.24 -29.96
C ASP A 39 -25.79 -8.31 -28.99
N PRO A 40 -24.64 -8.81 -29.46
CA PRO A 40 -23.43 -8.91 -28.64
C PRO A 40 -22.76 -7.53 -28.40
N ALA A 41 -23.10 -6.51 -29.18
CA ALA A 41 -22.48 -5.18 -29.13
C ALA A 41 -23.35 -4.13 -28.41
N ASN A 42 -24.47 -4.55 -27.83
CA ASN A 42 -25.36 -3.65 -27.10
C ASN A 42 -24.64 -2.97 -25.94
N THR A 43 -24.93 -1.68 -25.72
CA THR A 43 -24.31 -0.87 -24.67
C THR A 43 -24.79 -1.21 -23.26
N THR A 44 -25.84 -2.02 -23.11
CA THR A 44 -26.27 -2.48 -21.80
C THR A 44 -25.18 -3.35 -21.18
N SER A 45 -24.73 -2.95 -20.00
CA SER A 45 -23.70 -3.66 -19.23
C SER A 45 -23.93 -3.49 -17.74
N ILE A 46 -23.39 -4.43 -16.95
CA ILE A 46 -23.21 -4.26 -15.51
C ILE A 46 -21.73 -4.16 -15.21
N GLN A 47 -21.36 -3.17 -14.39
CA GLN A 47 -20.02 -2.98 -13.86
C GLN A 47 -20.03 -3.19 -12.35
N ILE A 48 -19.20 -4.10 -11.84
CA ILE A 48 -18.96 -4.28 -10.41
C ILE A 48 -17.64 -3.58 -10.07
N SER A 49 -17.63 -2.75 -9.02
CA SER A 49 -16.42 -2.08 -8.56
C SER A 49 -16.30 -2.08 -7.05
N PHE A 50 -15.08 -2.26 -6.55
CA PHE A 50 -14.74 -2.13 -5.13
C PHE A 50 -13.31 -1.61 -4.96
N LYS A 51 -12.97 -1.17 -3.74
CA LYS A 51 -11.64 -0.67 -3.37
C LYS A 51 -11.14 -1.45 -2.17
N TYR A 52 -9.84 -1.76 -2.14
CA TYR A 52 -9.21 -2.39 -0.98
C TYR A 52 -7.70 -2.11 -0.94
N VAL A 53 -7.07 -2.50 0.16
CA VAL A 53 -5.61 -2.47 0.34
C VAL A 53 -5.11 -3.92 0.44
N PRO A 54 -4.35 -4.44 -0.54
CA PRO A 54 -4.03 -5.87 -0.65
C PRO A 54 -3.07 -6.41 0.41
N LYS A 55 -2.18 -5.57 0.97
CA LYS A 55 -1.01 -6.04 1.75
C LYS A 55 -0.93 -5.54 3.20
N LEU A 56 -2.01 -4.98 3.76
CA LEU A 56 -1.93 -4.31 5.06
C LEU A 56 -1.57 -5.22 6.25
N PHE A 57 -1.87 -6.51 6.17
CA PHE A 57 -1.47 -7.51 7.18
C PHE A 57 -0.06 -8.07 6.96
N GLN A 58 0.62 -7.64 5.89
CA GLN A 58 2.02 -7.93 5.56
C GLN A 58 2.85 -6.64 5.49
N ALA A 59 2.26 -5.51 5.91
CA ALA A 59 2.88 -4.20 5.89
C ALA A 59 3.93 -4.09 7.00
N THR A 60 5.09 -4.69 6.77
CA THR A 60 6.29 -4.36 7.50
C THR A 60 6.94 -3.16 6.81
N VAL A 61 7.53 -2.24 7.57
CA VAL A 61 8.55 -1.33 7.04
C VAL A 61 9.56 -2.22 6.31
N THR A 62 9.63 -2.15 4.98
CA THR A 62 10.49 -3.05 4.22
C THR A 62 11.92 -2.59 4.44
N HIS A 63 12.68 -3.34 5.20
CA HIS A 63 14.08 -3.06 5.41
C HIS A 63 14.86 -3.19 4.09
N VAL A 64 15.75 -2.24 3.80
CA VAL A 64 16.76 -2.35 2.75
C VAL A 64 17.98 -2.97 3.39
N ASP A 65 18.23 -4.22 3.04
CA ASP A 65 19.39 -4.96 3.54
C ASP A 65 20.68 -4.18 3.20
N GLN A 66 21.57 -4.04 4.17
CA GLN A 66 22.77 -3.23 4.07
C GLN A 66 24.02 -3.94 4.56
N ASP A 67 25.13 -3.64 3.89
CA ASP A 67 26.46 -3.85 4.41
C ASP A 67 27.00 -2.49 4.84
N VAL A 68 27.21 -2.31 6.14
CA VAL A 68 27.64 -1.05 6.71
C VAL A 68 29.03 -1.15 7.33
N ILE A 69 29.90 -0.20 7.02
CA ILE A 69 31.21 -0.06 7.65
C ILE A 69 31.24 1.24 8.42
N LEU A 70 31.55 1.17 9.71
CA LEU A 70 31.70 2.32 10.59
C LEU A 70 33.19 2.65 10.73
N ALA A 71 33.65 3.70 10.05
CA ALA A 71 34.99 4.24 10.24
C ALA A 71 34.96 5.32 11.32
N ILE A 72 35.67 5.09 12.41
CA ILE A 72 35.62 5.94 13.61
C ILE A 72 37.02 6.44 13.92
N ASP A 73 37.13 7.75 14.02
CA ASP A 73 38.36 8.45 14.37
C ASP A 73 38.81 8.11 15.79
N SER A 74 40.07 7.72 15.88
CA SER A 74 40.81 7.46 17.12
C SER A 74 41.96 8.43 17.33
N SER A 75 42.05 9.53 16.59
CA SER A 75 43.13 10.51 16.75
C SER A 75 43.15 11.18 18.12
N GLY A 76 44.30 11.75 18.48
CA GLY A 76 44.53 12.34 19.81
C GLY A 76 43.58 13.48 20.19
N SER A 77 42.97 14.18 19.22
CA SER A 77 41.99 15.25 19.45
C SER A 77 40.70 14.74 20.09
N MET A 78 40.37 13.46 19.89
CA MET A 78 39.17 12.84 20.45
C MET A 78 39.14 12.83 21.98
N VAL A 79 40.31 12.89 22.64
CA VAL A 79 40.40 13.04 24.11
C VAL A 79 39.72 14.33 24.60
N TRP A 80 39.76 15.39 23.79
CA TRP A 80 39.22 16.69 24.16
C TRP A 80 37.81 16.93 23.62
N ASN A 81 37.55 16.51 22.39
CA ASN A 81 36.27 16.76 21.73
C ASN A 81 35.21 15.70 22.04
N ASP A 82 35.61 14.48 22.43
CA ASP A 82 34.72 13.40 22.87
C ASP A 82 35.26 12.66 24.12
N PRO A 83 35.46 13.35 25.26
CA PRO A 83 36.07 12.78 26.46
C PRO A 83 35.26 11.63 27.09
N SER A 84 33.97 11.54 26.77
CA SER A 84 33.06 10.50 27.25
C SER A 84 32.91 9.33 26.27
N ASN A 85 33.66 9.32 25.17
CA ASN A 85 33.59 8.31 24.11
C ASN A 85 32.17 8.10 23.57
N LEU A 86 31.41 9.18 23.41
CA LEU A 86 30.05 9.15 22.86
C LEU A 86 30.03 8.67 21.40
N ARG A 87 31.14 8.81 20.66
CA ARG A 87 31.26 8.17 19.33
C ARG A 87 31.12 6.66 19.40
N ILE A 88 31.67 6.03 20.45
CA ILE A 88 31.66 4.58 20.65
C ILE A 88 30.27 4.13 21.07
N SER A 89 29.70 4.76 22.10
CA SER A 89 28.35 4.39 22.57
C SER A 89 27.27 4.65 21.50
N SER A 90 27.40 5.72 20.71
CA SER A 90 26.49 6.02 19.60
C SER A 90 26.61 5.00 18.45
N ALA A 91 27.84 4.61 18.08
CA ALA A 91 28.05 3.56 17.08
C ALA A 91 27.52 2.19 17.56
N GLN A 92 27.66 1.88 18.86
CA GLN A 92 27.07 0.67 19.45
C GLN A 92 25.54 0.69 19.36
N GLU A 93 24.91 1.84 19.59
CA GLU A 93 23.48 2.00 19.42
C GLU A 93 23.05 1.86 17.96
N TYR A 94 23.82 2.39 17.00
CA TYR A 94 23.58 2.16 15.57
C TYR A 94 23.57 0.67 15.25
N MET A 95 24.61 -0.06 15.67
CA MET A 95 24.74 -1.51 15.47
C MET A 95 23.56 -2.29 16.07
N ARG A 96 23.01 -1.84 17.21
CA ARG A 96 21.85 -2.47 17.86
C ARG A 96 20.57 -2.38 17.03
N ASN A 97 20.46 -1.39 16.16
CA ASN A 97 19.27 -1.17 15.33
C ASN A 97 19.34 -1.83 13.95
N LEU A 98 20.45 -2.50 13.62
CA LEU A 98 20.57 -3.29 12.39
C LEU A 98 19.65 -4.51 12.46
N ILE A 99 19.07 -4.88 11.32
CA ILE A 99 18.10 -5.97 11.23
C ILE A 99 18.66 -7.02 10.25
N PRO A 100 18.64 -8.32 10.58
CA PRO A 100 19.04 -9.35 9.62
C PRO A 100 18.29 -9.19 8.29
N PRO A 101 18.98 -9.34 7.14
CA PRO A 101 20.33 -9.88 6.94
C PRO A 101 21.48 -8.84 6.96
N ASP A 102 21.32 -7.68 7.61
CA ASP A 102 22.40 -6.67 7.70
C ASP A 102 23.74 -7.21 8.15
N ARG A 103 24.80 -6.59 7.64
CA ARG A 103 26.18 -6.88 8.05
C ARG A 103 26.90 -5.61 8.43
N VAL A 104 27.75 -5.71 9.45
CA VAL A 104 28.53 -4.57 9.94
C VAL A 104 29.99 -4.91 10.12
N ALA A 105 30.85 -3.94 9.82
CA ALA A 105 32.25 -3.91 10.21
C ALA A 105 32.60 -2.54 10.83
N SER A 106 33.69 -2.49 11.59
CA SER A 106 34.22 -1.24 12.16
C SER A 106 35.69 -1.06 11.84
N ILE A 107 36.04 0.16 11.49
CA ILE A 107 37.39 0.62 11.21
C ILE A 107 37.79 1.61 12.29
N ASP A 108 38.96 1.36 12.85
CA ASP A 108 39.74 2.30 13.65
C ASP A 108 40.69 3.04 12.71
N PHE A 109 40.70 4.37 12.75
CA PHE A 109 41.67 5.15 11.98
C PHE A 109 42.29 6.30 12.76
N ASP A 110 43.62 6.38 12.63
CA ASP A 110 44.50 7.43 13.12
C ASP A 110 45.50 7.83 12.00
N ASP A 111 46.81 7.70 12.23
CA ASP A 111 47.85 7.67 11.20
C ASP A 111 47.62 6.58 10.15
N GLN A 112 47.05 5.44 10.55
CA GLN A 112 46.74 4.29 9.71
C GLN A 112 45.28 3.85 9.93
N ALA A 113 44.67 3.26 8.91
CA ALA A 113 43.34 2.69 9.03
C ALA A 113 43.41 1.16 9.11
N HIS A 114 42.71 0.58 10.08
CA HIS A 114 42.62 -0.87 10.24
C HIS A 114 41.26 -1.30 10.79
N PHE A 115 40.84 -2.53 10.53
CA PHE A 115 39.63 -3.08 11.14
C PHE A 115 39.86 -3.40 12.63
N THR A 116 38.86 -3.14 13.48
CA THR A 116 38.96 -3.37 14.94
C THR A 116 39.15 -4.86 15.30
N ARG A 117 39.67 -5.09 16.51
CA ARG A 117 40.52 -6.22 16.92
C ARG A 117 39.84 -7.59 17.05
N ALA A 118 38.54 -7.76 16.81
CA ALA A 118 37.86 -9.06 16.82
C ALA A 118 37.91 -9.84 15.48
N ASN A 119 38.50 -9.29 14.41
CA ASN A 119 38.61 -9.96 13.10
C ASN A 119 40.05 -10.24 12.62
N VAL A 120 40.97 -10.59 13.52
CA VAL A 120 42.33 -11.03 13.12
C VAL A 120 42.34 -12.49 12.58
N GLY A 121 41.20 -13.19 12.48
CA GLY A 121 41.16 -14.63 12.20
C GLY A 121 40.49 -15.09 10.90
N GLY A 122 39.85 -14.20 10.14
CA GLY A 122 39.05 -14.59 8.97
C GLY A 122 39.28 -13.69 7.76
N PRO A 123 38.99 -14.16 6.53
CA PRO A 123 39.19 -13.37 5.32
C PRO A 123 38.19 -12.21 5.18
N ALA A 124 37.05 -12.20 5.89
CA ALA A 124 35.97 -11.21 5.74
C ALA A 124 35.62 -10.52 7.07
N HIS A 125 35.41 -9.21 7.03
CA HIS A 125 35.11 -8.36 8.17
C HIS A 125 33.64 -7.95 8.26
N LEU A 126 32.88 -8.06 7.16
CA LEU A 126 31.42 -7.87 7.13
C LEU A 126 30.70 -9.05 7.79
N LEU A 127 30.43 -8.92 9.09
CA LEU A 127 29.87 -9.99 9.92
C LEU A 127 28.33 -10.07 9.79
N ASN A 128 27.80 -11.28 9.55
CA ASN A 128 26.37 -11.61 9.55
C ASN A 128 26.00 -12.39 10.82
N TYR A 129 24.88 -12.06 11.46
CA TYR A 129 24.36 -12.75 12.63
C TYR A 129 23.00 -13.41 12.35
N GLY A 130 22.92 -14.73 12.51
CA GLY A 130 21.70 -15.50 12.26
C GLY A 130 20.53 -15.10 13.17
N PRO A 131 19.27 -15.26 12.72
CA PRO A 131 18.06 -14.67 13.34
C PRO A 131 17.61 -15.25 14.70
N ASN A 132 18.39 -16.13 15.35
CA ASN A 132 17.89 -17.00 16.44
C ASN A 132 18.60 -16.85 17.81
N GLY A 133 19.20 -15.71 18.15
CA GLY A 133 19.80 -15.53 19.47
C GLY A 133 19.67 -14.10 20.00
N GLU A 134 19.28 -13.93 21.26
CA GLU A 134 19.06 -12.65 21.96
C GLU A 134 20.32 -11.75 22.10
N LEU A 135 21.41 -12.05 21.37
CA LEU A 135 22.73 -11.40 21.46
C LEU A 135 23.24 -10.92 20.09
N MET A 136 22.34 -10.46 19.21
CA MET A 136 22.67 -9.99 17.85
C MET A 136 23.51 -8.70 17.91
N TYR A 137 24.60 -8.63 17.13
CA TYR A 137 25.53 -7.49 17.07
C TYR A 137 26.23 -7.10 18.39
N ILE A 138 26.14 -7.89 19.46
CA ILE A 138 26.85 -7.61 20.73
C ILE A 138 28.37 -7.76 20.56
N SER A 139 28.84 -8.74 19.79
CA SER A 139 30.27 -8.94 19.54
C SER A 139 30.91 -7.78 18.76
N PRO A 140 30.33 -7.26 17.66
CA PRO A 140 30.79 -6.03 17.01
C PRO A 140 30.73 -4.81 17.92
N GLN A 141 29.67 -4.68 18.74
CA GLN A 141 29.56 -3.60 19.72
C GLN A 141 30.72 -3.61 20.72
N SER A 142 31.13 -4.80 21.19
CA SER A 142 32.28 -4.92 22.09
C SER A 142 33.61 -4.58 21.41
N ASP A 143 33.72 -4.82 20.10
CA ASP A 143 34.94 -4.53 19.34
C ASP A 143 35.22 -3.02 19.24
N LEU A 144 34.16 -2.21 19.20
CA LEU A 144 34.29 -0.74 19.24
C LEU A 144 34.98 -0.23 20.51
N THR A 145 35.00 -1.01 21.60
CA THR A 145 35.71 -0.60 22.83
C THR A 145 37.23 -0.70 22.70
N THR A 146 37.75 -1.25 21.59
CA THR A 146 39.18 -1.33 21.29
C THR A 146 39.74 -0.07 20.62
N ILE A 147 38.86 0.80 20.13
CA ILE A 147 39.21 2.07 19.49
C ILE A 147 39.72 3.03 20.55
N ASP A 148 40.92 3.58 20.34
CA ASP A 148 41.56 4.47 21.29
C ASP A 148 41.41 5.96 20.90
N SER A 149 42.34 6.81 21.35
CA SER A 149 42.33 8.28 21.19
C SER A 149 43.77 8.78 21.13
N SER A 150 44.55 8.28 20.18
CA SER A 150 45.96 8.55 19.95
C SER A 150 46.28 8.64 18.45
N GLY A 151 47.37 9.32 18.09
CA GLY A 151 47.85 9.40 16.71
C GLY A 151 47.30 10.58 15.92
N SER A 152 47.67 10.63 14.64
CA SER A 152 47.21 11.65 13.67
C SER A 152 45.84 11.26 13.09
N THR A 153 45.41 11.94 12.02
CA THR A 153 44.10 11.72 11.39
C THR A 153 44.29 11.46 9.90
N ASN A 154 43.82 10.30 9.41
CA ASN A 154 43.82 9.95 7.99
C ASN A 154 42.54 9.17 7.59
N TRP A 155 41.44 9.90 7.43
CA TRP A 155 40.17 9.30 7.00
C TRP A 155 40.16 8.95 5.50
N GLY A 156 41.13 9.41 4.71
CA GLY A 156 41.35 8.94 3.33
C GLY A 156 41.76 7.47 3.26
N ALA A 157 42.63 7.03 4.17
CA ALA A 157 43.01 5.62 4.32
C ALA A 157 41.81 4.76 4.75
N ALA A 158 40.95 5.27 5.64
CA ALA A 158 39.75 4.56 6.09
C ALA A 158 38.77 4.27 4.93
N ILE A 159 38.53 5.26 4.05
CA ILE A 159 37.67 5.06 2.87
C ILE A 159 38.29 4.00 1.94
N LYS A 160 39.62 4.02 1.75
CA LYS A 160 40.30 3.05 0.91
C LYS A 160 40.06 1.62 1.38
N ILE A 161 40.33 1.33 2.66
CA ILE A 161 40.21 -0.04 3.18
C ILE A 161 38.75 -0.51 3.23
N ALA A 162 37.80 0.40 3.48
CA ALA A 162 36.38 0.10 3.42
C ALA A 162 35.94 -0.31 2.01
N ASN A 163 36.35 0.46 0.99
CA ASN A 163 36.10 0.12 -0.40
C ASN A 163 36.70 -1.24 -0.79
N ASP A 164 37.90 -1.56 -0.31
CA ASP A 164 38.55 -2.86 -0.57
C ASP A 164 37.75 -4.01 0.05
N GLU A 165 37.21 -3.83 1.26
CA GLU A 165 36.34 -4.81 1.93
C GLU A 165 34.99 -5.00 1.21
N PHE A 166 34.35 -3.91 0.77
CA PHE A 166 33.11 -4.02 -0.02
C PHE A 166 33.32 -4.78 -1.32
N VAL A 167 34.43 -4.52 -2.03
CA VAL A 167 34.78 -5.24 -3.26
C VAL A 167 35.03 -6.73 -3.00
N ALA A 168 35.72 -7.06 -1.91
CA ALA A 168 36.09 -8.43 -1.62
C ALA A 168 34.93 -9.26 -1.03
N HIS A 169 34.08 -8.64 -0.20
CA HIS A 169 33.14 -9.35 0.67
C HIS A 169 31.73 -8.77 0.72
N GLY A 170 31.45 -7.65 0.06
CA GLY A 170 30.12 -7.04 -0.04
C GLY A 170 29.12 -7.94 -0.77
N ILE A 171 27.86 -7.93 -0.33
CA ILE A 171 26.75 -8.62 -0.99
C ILE A 171 26.17 -7.66 -2.03
N PRO A 172 26.19 -7.97 -3.33
CA PRO A 172 25.73 -7.04 -4.37
C PRO A 172 24.24 -6.64 -4.28
N ALA A 173 23.42 -7.41 -3.56
CA ALA A 173 22.01 -7.11 -3.33
C ALA A 173 21.78 -6.15 -2.14
N HIS A 174 22.79 -5.96 -1.28
CA HIS A 174 22.72 -5.04 -0.15
C HIS A 174 23.11 -3.63 -0.58
N ALA A 175 22.60 -2.62 0.13
CA ALA A 175 23.15 -1.28 0.05
C ALA A 175 24.51 -1.22 0.76
N TRP A 176 25.56 -0.77 0.08
CA TRP A 176 26.90 -0.62 0.66
C TRP A 176 27.08 0.78 1.23
N ASN A 177 27.27 0.87 2.55
CA ASN A 177 27.25 2.14 3.28
C ASN A 177 28.52 2.31 4.11
N LEU A 178 29.25 3.39 3.88
CA LEU A 178 30.38 3.78 4.72
C LEU A 178 29.98 4.99 5.56
N ILE A 179 30.07 4.89 6.89
CA ILE A 179 29.88 6.01 7.80
C ILE A 179 31.24 6.38 8.38
N VAL A 180 31.72 7.58 8.08
CA VAL A 180 33.01 8.11 8.56
C VAL A 180 32.74 9.18 9.60
N LEU A 181 33.25 9.03 10.81
CA LEU A 181 33.16 10.01 11.89
C LEU A 181 34.56 10.53 12.23
N THR A 182 34.76 11.85 12.23
CA THR A 182 36.02 12.52 12.62
C THR A 182 35.75 13.86 13.30
N ASP A 183 36.64 14.30 14.17
CA ASP A 183 36.63 15.65 14.78
C ASP A 183 37.66 16.61 14.17
N GLY A 184 38.37 16.15 13.14
CA GLY A 184 39.60 16.76 12.65
C GLY A 184 39.74 16.79 11.13
N GLN A 185 40.76 17.52 10.68
CA GLN A 185 41.25 17.50 9.30
C GLN A 185 42.23 16.35 9.10
N ASN A 186 42.46 15.89 7.86
CA ASN A 186 43.57 14.97 7.63
C ASN A 186 44.88 15.66 8.00
N THR A 187 45.72 14.97 8.76
CA THR A 187 47.03 15.46 9.21
C THR A 187 48.18 14.57 8.75
N CYS A 188 47.92 13.36 8.26
CA CYS A 188 48.91 12.35 7.82
C CYS A 188 48.36 11.45 6.68
N CYS A 189 49.12 10.68 5.87
CA CYS A 189 50.58 10.52 5.74
C CYS A 189 50.99 10.42 4.25
N PRO A 190 52.06 11.09 3.77
CA PRO A 190 53.07 11.83 4.55
C PRO A 190 52.65 13.25 4.97
N THR A 191 51.58 13.80 4.41
CA THR A 191 51.01 15.11 4.79
C THR A 191 49.49 15.07 4.82
N GLY A 192 48.86 16.05 5.50
CA GLY A 192 47.41 16.21 5.46
C GLY A 192 46.84 16.38 4.04
N SER A 193 47.56 17.06 3.14
CA SER A 193 47.14 17.20 1.73
C SER A 193 47.13 15.88 0.97
N ASP A 194 47.99 14.92 1.34
CA ASP A 194 47.98 13.59 0.74
C ASP A 194 46.77 12.79 1.22
N GLY A 195 46.42 12.90 2.50
CA GLY A 195 45.19 12.33 3.07
C GLY A 195 43.94 12.91 2.39
N ASP A 196 43.91 14.23 2.17
CA ASP A 196 42.80 14.90 1.46
C ASP A 196 42.67 14.44 0.01
N ALA A 197 43.80 14.35 -0.72
CA ALA A 197 43.83 13.87 -2.10
C ALA A 197 43.41 12.39 -2.18
N GLN A 198 43.88 11.56 -1.25
CA GLN A 198 43.48 10.16 -1.14
C GLN A 198 41.98 10.06 -0.92
N ALA A 199 41.43 10.80 0.04
CA ALA A 199 40.01 10.73 0.34
C ALA A 199 39.12 11.17 -0.82
N LEU A 200 39.52 12.20 -1.56
CA LEU A 200 38.83 12.60 -2.78
C LEU A 200 38.86 11.47 -3.83
N SER A 201 40.03 10.90 -4.09
CA SER A 201 40.19 9.82 -5.07
C SER A 201 39.38 8.57 -4.70
N GLU A 202 39.38 8.19 -3.42
CA GLU A 202 38.68 7.02 -2.90
C GLU A 202 37.17 7.24 -2.83
N SER A 203 36.70 8.49 -2.63
CA SER A 203 35.27 8.82 -2.75
C SER A 203 34.75 8.65 -4.19
N LEU A 204 35.57 8.96 -5.19
CA LEU A 204 35.22 8.73 -6.60
C LEU A 204 35.24 7.24 -6.93
N ARG A 205 36.16 6.47 -6.33
CA ARG A 205 36.14 5.00 -6.42
C ARG A 205 34.89 4.42 -5.77
N ALA A 206 34.53 4.87 -4.56
CA ALA A 206 33.32 4.46 -3.86
C ALA A 206 32.06 4.69 -4.71
N LYS A 207 31.96 5.86 -5.36
CA LYS A 207 30.89 6.16 -6.31
C LYS A 207 30.81 5.13 -7.45
N ALA A 208 31.94 4.76 -8.04
CA ALA A 208 31.97 3.77 -9.12
C ALA A 208 31.57 2.37 -8.64
N LEU A 209 31.78 2.06 -7.36
CA LEU A 209 31.39 0.81 -6.72
C LEU A 209 29.92 0.80 -6.23
N GLY A 210 29.24 1.94 -6.24
CA GLY A 210 27.89 2.08 -5.66
C GLY A 210 27.87 2.18 -4.13
N VAL A 211 29.02 2.44 -3.50
CA VAL A 211 29.13 2.68 -2.05
C VAL A 211 28.67 4.10 -1.74
N THR A 212 27.76 4.25 -0.76
CA THR A 212 27.31 5.56 -0.25
C THR A 212 28.13 5.95 0.97
N ILE A 213 28.75 7.14 0.96
CA ILE A 213 29.58 7.66 2.07
C ILE A 213 28.82 8.73 2.85
N TYR A 214 28.62 8.49 4.14
CA TYR A 214 28.15 9.47 5.11
C TYR A 214 29.33 10.02 5.91
N MET A 215 29.43 11.34 6.00
CA MET A 215 30.49 12.01 6.76
C MET A 215 29.86 12.65 8.00
N ILE A 216 30.39 12.34 9.18
CA ILE A 216 30.02 12.95 10.46
C ILE A 216 31.20 13.77 10.94
N GLY A 217 31.07 15.09 10.93
CA GLY A 217 32.08 16.01 11.47
C GLY A 217 31.72 16.45 12.87
N LEU A 218 32.56 16.16 13.85
CA LEU A 218 32.42 16.60 15.24
C LEU A 218 33.16 17.92 15.48
N GLY A 219 32.50 18.90 16.10
CA GLY A 219 33.16 20.13 16.53
C GLY A 219 33.48 21.08 15.38
N ALA A 220 34.54 21.89 15.51
CA ALA A 220 34.79 23.02 14.60
C ALA A 220 36.07 22.88 13.76
N ASP A 221 37.01 22.00 14.12
CA ASP A 221 38.30 21.87 13.42
C ASP A 221 38.22 20.87 12.26
N LEU A 222 37.36 21.17 11.28
CA LEU A 222 37.00 20.25 10.21
C LEU A 222 37.29 20.85 8.84
N ASN A 223 37.68 20.00 7.88
CA ASN A 223 37.69 20.38 6.47
C ASN A 223 36.30 20.16 5.87
N GLU A 224 35.33 20.96 6.32
CA GLU A 224 33.91 20.79 5.99
C GLU A 224 33.65 20.80 4.48
N ALA A 225 34.36 21.64 3.71
CA ALA A 225 34.22 21.71 2.26
C ALA A 225 34.59 20.38 1.59
N LEU A 226 35.68 19.75 2.03
CA LEU A 226 36.10 18.46 1.51
C LEU A 226 35.16 17.34 1.95
N MET A 227 34.73 17.31 3.23
CA MET A 227 33.78 16.31 3.73
C MET A 227 32.45 16.34 2.98
N LYS A 228 31.92 17.55 2.70
CA LYS A 228 30.73 17.74 1.86
C LYS A 228 30.94 17.20 0.45
N THR A 229 32.11 17.46 -0.14
CA THR A 229 32.46 16.98 -1.49
C THR A 229 32.52 15.46 -1.53
N VAL A 230 33.18 14.83 -0.56
CA VAL A 230 33.33 13.37 -0.45
C VAL A 230 31.97 12.68 -0.28
N ALA A 231 31.12 13.18 0.62
CA ALA A 231 29.77 12.64 0.79
C ALA A 231 28.92 12.82 -0.48
N ALA A 232 28.96 14.01 -1.09
CA ALA A 232 28.17 14.31 -2.29
C ALA A 232 28.58 13.48 -3.51
N ASN A 233 29.86 13.14 -3.66
CA ASN A 233 30.34 12.30 -4.77
C ASN A 233 29.62 10.96 -4.86
N THR A 234 29.23 10.40 -3.71
CA THR A 234 28.62 9.07 -3.59
C THR A 234 27.10 9.09 -3.41
N GLY A 235 26.47 10.27 -3.41
CA GLY A 235 25.06 10.43 -3.09
C GLY A 235 24.74 10.35 -1.58
N GLY A 236 25.76 10.32 -0.73
CA GLY A 236 25.62 10.37 0.72
C GLY A 236 25.41 11.79 1.25
N THR A 237 25.56 11.97 2.56
CA THR A 237 25.28 13.27 3.22
C THR A 237 26.35 13.58 4.27
N TYR A 238 26.75 14.85 4.33
CA TYR A 238 27.57 15.38 5.41
C TYR A 238 26.68 15.87 6.56
N TYR A 239 27.03 15.46 7.76
CA TYR A 239 26.37 15.80 9.01
C TYR A 239 27.35 16.51 9.92
N HIS A 240 26.96 17.69 10.40
CA HIS A 240 27.74 18.43 11.38
C HIS A 240 27.19 18.18 12.78
N ALA A 241 27.97 17.48 13.61
CA ALA A 241 27.70 17.27 15.02
C ALA A 241 28.41 18.39 15.81
N VAL A 242 27.64 19.38 16.26
CA VAL A 242 28.19 20.53 17.01
C VAL A 242 28.82 20.07 18.32
N THR A 243 28.21 19.08 18.97
CA THR A 243 28.69 18.46 20.20
C THR A 243 28.70 16.93 20.09
N ALA A 244 29.45 16.27 20.96
CA ALA A 244 29.52 14.81 20.99
C ALA A 244 28.15 14.14 21.27
N ASN A 245 27.22 14.84 21.93
CA ASN A 245 25.84 14.36 22.13
C ASN A 245 25.04 14.29 20.81
N ASP A 246 25.39 15.10 19.81
CA ASP A 246 24.67 15.15 18.53
C ASP A 246 24.99 13.95 17.64
N ILE A 247 26.14 13.30 17.85
CA ILE A 247 26.62 12.12 17.11
C ILE A 247 25.54 11.01 17.09
N ARG A 248 24.92 10.76 18.24
CA ARG A 248 23.86 9.77 18.40
C ARG A 248 22.70 9.99 17.43
N TRP A 249 22.28 11.24 17.27
CA TRP A 249 21.15 11.59 16.40
C TRP A 249 21.49 11.44 14.93
N VAL A 250 22.74 11.72 14.55
CA VAL A 250 23.23 11.51 13.19
C VAL A 250 23.19 10.03 12.82
N TYR A 251 23.68 9.15 13.69
CA TYR A 251 23.60 7.70 13.48
C TYR A 251 22.15 7.21 13.34
N TYR A 252 21.23 7.71 14.17
CA TYR A 252 19.80 7.39 14.03
C TYR A 252 19.20 7.87 12.71
N GLU A 253 19.62 9.02 12.19
CA GLU A 253 19.17 9.48 10.88
C GLU A 253 19.64 8.58 9.75
N ILE A 254 20.90 8.17 9.79
CA ILE A 254 21.46 7.27 8.77
C ILE A 254 20.77 5.91 8.81
N SER A 255 20.55 5.32 10.00
CA SER A 255 19.90 3.99 10.10
C SER A 255 18.48 3.99 9.54
N ARG A 256 17.74 5.08 9.72
CA ARG A 256 16.37 5.24 9.22
C ARG A 256 16.28 5.29 7.69
N ARG A 257 17.34 5.70 6.98
CA ARG A 257 17.34 5.72 5.50
C ARG A 257 17.20 4.32 4.89
N TYR A 258 17.63 3.29 5.61
CA TYR A 258 17.59 1.89 5.17
C TYR A 258 16.34 1.16 5.70
N LEU A 259 15.46 1.86 6.38
CA LEU A 259 14.12 1.39 6.69
C LEU A 259 13.17 1.95 5.62
N SER A 260 12.78 1.14 4.62
CA SER A 260 11.94 1.66 3.52
C SER A 260 10.58 2.11 4.02
N ALA A 261 10.14 3.23 3.47
CA ALA A 261 8.81 3.76 3.64
C ALA A 261 7.75 2.76 3.16
N PHE A 262 6.75 2.59 4.02
CA PHE A 262 5.56 1.80 3.73
C PHE A 262 4.76 2.39 2.55
N VAL A 263 4.46 1.55 1.54
CA VAL A 263 3.66 1.94 0.37
C VAL A 263 2.23 1.45 0.51
N CYS A 264 1.29 2.38 0.68
CA CYS A 264 -0.14 2.10 0.68
C CYS A 264 -0.70 2.12 -0.74
N GLY A 265 -0.87 0.95 -1.35
CA GLY A 265 -1.55 0.82 -2.63
C GLY A 265 -3.06 0.69 -2.46
N LEU A 266 -3.83 1.57 -3.10
CA LEU A 266 -5.26 1.34 -3.34
C LEU A 266 -5.38 0.47 -4.59
N GLN A 267 -5.96 -0.72 -4.46
CA GLN A 267 -6.34 -1.53 -5.60
C GLN A 267 -7.85 -1.44 -5.80
N SER A 268 -8.26 -1.12 -7.03
CA SER A 268 -9.64 -1.17 -7.45
C SER A 268 -9.79 -2.18 -8.56
N THR A 269 -10.77 -3.04 -8.42
CA THR A 269 -11.15 -4.04 -9.43
C THR A 269 -12.44 -3.56 -10.07
N GLN A 270 -12.53 -3.75 -11.39
CA GLN A 270 -13.74 -3.48 -12.15
C GLN A 270 -14.02 -4.68 -13.05
N GLU A 271 -15.23 -5.19 -13.00
CA GLU A 271 -15.68 -6.29 -13.87
C GLU A 271 -16.90 -5.85 -14.67
N ALA A 272 -16.93 -6.16 -15.96
CA ALA A 272 -18.05 -5.83 -16.84
C ALA A 272 -18.69 -7.10 -17.47
N SER A 273 -20.02 -7.13 -17.59
CA SER A 273 -20.74 -8.10 -18.44
C SER A 273 -21.43 -7.40 -19.61
N PHE A 274 -21.68 -8.13 -20.70
CA PHE A 274 -22.23 -7.60 -21.95
C PHE A 274 -23.11 -8.62 -22.70
N GLY A 275 -23.78 -8.13 -23.74
CA GLY A 275 -24.66 -8.89 -24.63
C GLY A 275 -26.12 -8.87 -24.19
N THR A 276 -27.04 -8.73 -25.15
CA THR A 276 -28.49 -8.74 -24.89
C THR A 276 -29.24 -9.68 -25.81
N LEU A 277 -30.27 -10.34 -25.28
CA LEU A 277 -31.23 -11.12 -26.06
C LEU A 277 -32.61 -10.48 -25.91
N GLN A 278 -33.20 -10.05 -27.01
CA GLN A 278 -34.46 -9.31 -27.05
C GLN A 278 -35.52 -10.08 -27.83
N LEU A 279 -36.70 -10.26 -27.24
CA LEU A 279 -37.88 -10.85 -27.86
C LEU A 279 -39.01 -9.82 -27.89
N HIS A 280 -39.41 -9.42 -29.09
CA HIS A 280 -40.58 -8.57 -29.33
C HIS A 280 -41.78 -9.42 -29.73
N LEU A 281 -42.87 -9.33 -28.95
CA LEU A 281 -44.13 -10.01 -29.21
C LEU A 281 -45.20 -8.99 -29.63
N GLY A 282 -45.75 -9.18 -30.84
CA GLY A 282 -46.90 -8.42 -31.32
C GLY A 282 -48.21 -8.87 -30.66
N ALA A 283 -49.15 -7.95 -30.41
CA ALA A 283 -50.44 -8.28 -29.76
C ALA A 283 -51.63 -7.57 -30.42
N THR A 284 -52.82 -8.19 -30.32
CA THR A 284 -54.10 -7.74 -30.93
C THR A 284 -55.07 -7.12 -29.91
N ARG A 285 -54.98 -7.52 -28.64
CA ARG A 285 -55.89 -7.11 -27.54
C ARG A 285 -55.17 -6.53 -26.32
N TYR A 286 -53.85 -6.70 -26.25
CA TYR A 286 -52.98 -6.14 -25.22
C TYR A 286 -51.88 -5.32 -25.89
N PRO A 287 -51.23 -4.40 -25.18
CA PRO A 287 -50.08 -3.67 -25.72
C PRO A 287 -48.94 -4.63 -26.05
N ALA A 288 -48.18 -4.33 -27.11
CA ALA A 288 -47.02 -5.12 -27.49
C ALA A 288 -46.02 -5.20 -26.34
N GLN A 289 -45.40 -6.37 -26.17
CA GLN A 289 -44.45 -6.62 -25.10
C GLN A 289 -43.08 -6.90 -25.68
N THR A 290 -42.05 -6.34 -25.03
CA THR A 290 -40.66 -6.66 -25.32
C THR A 290 -40.03 -7.26 -24.08
N MET A 291 -39.55 -8.50 -24.19
CA MET A 291 -38.74 -9.15 -23.17
C MET A 291 -37.27 -8.97 -23.51
N LEU A 292 -36.46 -8.57 -22.53
CA LEU A 292 -35.04 -8.31 -22.68
C LEU A 292 -34.27 -9.06 -21.59
N ILE A 293 -33.33 -9.90 -22.01
CA ILE A 293 -32.38 -10.56 -21.11
C ILE A 293 -31.06 -9.79 -21.17
N GLU A 294 -30.64 -9.28 -20.03
CA GLU A 294 -29.41 -8.50 -19.88
C GLU A 294 -28.82 -8.68 -18.48
N ALA A 295 -27.49 -8.82 -18.36
CA ALA A 295 -26.78 -8.93 -17.07
C ALA A 295 -27.38 -9.97 -16.09
N GLY A 296 -27.93 -11.07 -16.61
CA GLY A 296 -28.59 -12.12 -15.82
C GLY A 296 -30.02 -11.81 -15.34
N ALA A 297 -30.54 -10.62 -15.63
CA ALA A 297 -31.92 -10.21 -15.35
C ALA A 297 -32.84 -10.34 -16.57
N ILE A 298 -34.14 -10.35 -16.32
CA ILE A 298 -35.19 -10.32 -17.34
C ILE A 298 -36.05 -9.08 -17.14
N ASN A 299 -35.99 -8.17 -18.10
CA ASN A 299 -36.81 -6.97 -18.17
C ASN A 299 -38.00 -7.20 -19.11
N VAL A 300 -39.15 -6.66 -18.74
CA VAL A 300 -40.36 -6.64 -19.57
C VAL A 300 -40.75 -5.20 -19.78
N GLN A 301 -40.85 -4.80 -21.04
CA GLN A 301 -41.32 -3.48 -21.44
C GLN A 301 -42.70 -3.62 -22.11
N GLN A 302 -43.63 -2.78 -21.67
CA GLN A 302 -44.98 -2.68 -22.21
C GLN A 302 -45.32 -1.18 -22.34
N ASP A 303 -45.48 -0.70 -23.57
CA ASP A 303 -45.59 0.73 -23.89
C ASP A 303 -44.44 1.58 -23.29
N LYS A 304 -44.78 2.56 -22.43
CA LYS A 304 -43.83 3.41 -21.71
C LYS A 304 -43.41 2.83 -20.36
N SER A 305 -43.98 1.70 -19.94
CA SER A 305 -43.67 1.05 -18.68
C SER A 305 -42.60 -0.02 -18.86
N SER A 306 -41.63 -0.05 -17.97
CA SER A 306 -40.66 -1.14 -17.85
C SER A 306 -40.68 -1.70 -16.44
N THR A 307 -40.61 -3.02 -16.32
CA THR A 307 -40.50 -3.70 -15.03
C THR A 307 -39.49 -4.83 -15.12
N LEU A 308 -38.81 -5.07 -14.01
CA LEU A 308 -37.81 -6.09 -13.90
C LEU A 308 -38.48 -7.36 -13.40
N TRP A 309 -38.88 -8.25 -14.32
CA TRP A 309 -39.64 -9.46 -14.01
C TRP A 309 -38.84 -10.47 -13.20
N ARG A 310 -37.53 -10.57 -13.46
CA ARG A 310 -36.57 -11.32 -12.64
C ARG A 310 -35.28 -10.55 -12.48
N GLY A 311 -34.92 -10.30 -11.22
CA GLY A 311 -33.65 -9.77 -10.76
C GLY A 311 -32.45 -10.52 -11.30
N MET A 312 -31.28 -9.87 -11.26
CA MET A 312 -30.04 -10.62 -11.36
C MET A 312 -29.96 -11.64 -10.19
N PRO A 313 -29.35 -12.82 -10.39
CA PRO A 313 -29.15 -13.78 -9.33
C PRO A 313 -28.07 -13.26 -8.38
N LEU A 314 -28.53 -12.51 -7.38
CA LEU A 314 -27.72 -11.98 -6.31
C LEU A 314 -28.25 -12.58 -5.01
N ASP A 315 -27.35 -13.15 -4.22
CA ASP A 315 -27.64 -13.65 -2.90
C ASP A 315 -26.72 -12.98 -1.88
N TYR A 316 -27.23 -12.77 -0.67
CA TYR A 316 -26.47 -12.17 0.40
C TYR A 316 -26.75 -12.84 1.72
N ARG A 317 -25.75 -12.83 2.59
CA ARG A 317 -25.84 -13.34 3.95
C ARG A 317 -25.17 -12.37 4.90
N GLU A 318 -25.84 -12.03 5.99
CA GLU A 318 -25.20 -11.30 7.08
C GLU A 318 -24.05 -12.15 7.65
N THR A 319 -22.84 -11.58 7.63
CA THR A 319 -21.69 -12.06 8.38
C THR A 319 -21.59 -11.22 9.65
N GLY A 320 -20.97 -11.74 10.72
CA GLY A 320 -21.08 -11.15 12.07
C GLY A 320 -21.07 -9.61 12.13
N ASP A 321 -20.16 -8.99 11.38
CA ASP A 321 -19.94 -7.55 11.32
C ASP A 321 -20.18 -6.91 9.94
N GLY A 322 -20.65 -7.67 8.95
CA GLY A 322 -20.71 -7.24 7.55
C GLY A 322 -21.64 -8.10 6.69
N LEU A 323 -21.35 -8.17 5.40
CA LEU A 323 -22.13 -8.95 4.44
C LEU A 323 -21.23 -9.86 3.60
N ALA A 324 -21.62 -11.12 3.45
CA ALA A 324 -21.16 -11.96 2.36
C ALA A 324 -22.11 -11.76 1.18
N LEU A 325 -21.54 -11.40 0.02
CA LEU A 325 -22.25 -11.09 -1.20
C LEU A 325 -21.85 -12.07 -2.28
N SER A 326 -22.83 -12.67 -2.97
CA SER A 326 -22.58 -13.49 -4.14
C SER A 326 -23.43 -13.04 -5.32
N ALA A 327 -22.83 -12.96 -6.50
CA ALA A 327 -23.49 -12.60 -7.74
C ALA A 327 -23.16 -13.62 -8.83
N THR A 328 -24.19 -14.15 -9.51
CA THR A 328 -24.00 -15.00 -10.69
C THR A 328 -24.38 -14.22 -11.93
N LEU A 329 -23.42 -13.96 -12.81
CA LEU A 329 -23.62 -13.15 -14.01
C LEU A 329 -23.50 -14.00 -15.27
N ALA A 330 -24.47 -13.86 -16.17
CA ALA A 330 -24.40 -14.43 -17.51
C ALA A 330 -23.93 -13.35 -18.50
N THR A 331 -22.80 -13.59 -19.15
CA THR A 331 -22.30 -12.79 -20.28
C THR A 331 -22.64 -13.54 -21.55
N LEU A 332 -23.48 -12.93 -22.39
CA LEU A 332 -23.92 -13.53 -23.64
C LEU A 332 -22.96 -13.09 -24.76
N VAL A 333 -22.43 -14.07 -25.50
CA VAL A 333 -21.48 -13.83 -26.59
C VAL A 333 -21.92 -14.59 -27.84
N GLY A 334 -21.36 -14.26 -29.00
CA GLY A 334 -21.68 -14.91 -30.26
C GLY A 334 -21.82 -13.91 -31.40
N GLN A 335 -22.27 -14.38 -32.57
CA GLN A 335 -22.57 -13.53 -33.72
C GLN A 335 -23.93 -12.85 -33.52
N SER A 336 -24.10 -11.62 -34.00
CA SER A 336 -25.43 -11.00 -33.98
C SER A 336 -26.39 -11.78 -34.88
N GLN A 337 -27.59 -12.05 -34.37
CA GLN A 337 -28.59 -12.86 -35.06
C GLN A 337 -29.98 -12.28 -34.88
N THR A 338 -30.86 -12.52 -35.85
CA THR A 338 -32.24 -12.04 -35.84
C THR A 338 -33.14 -13.08 -36.50
N ALA A 339 -34.24 -13.43 -35.84
CA ALA A 339 -35.27 -14.33 -36.33
C ALA A 339 -36.64 -13.63 -36.28
N THR A 340 -37.47 -13.86 -37.29
CA THR A 340 -38.83 -13.28 -37.40
C THR A 340 -39.81 -14.35 -37.83
N GLY A 341 -40.96 -14.44 -37.18
CA GLY A 341 -41.94 -15.47 -37.51
C GLY A 341 -43.14 -15.51 -36.57
N THR A 342 -44.00 -16.52 -36.78
CA THR A 342 -45.26 -16.73 -36.05
C THR A 342 -45.26 -18.04 -35.24
N GLY A 343 -44.23 -18.86 -35.38
CA GLY A 343 -44.02 -20.13 -34.67
C GLY A 343 -42.95 -20.02 -33.58
N PHE A 344 -42.07 -21.02 -33.50
CA PHE A 344 -40.99 -21.08 -32.52
C PHE A 344 -39.62 -20.93 -33.19
N GLU A 345 -38.70 -20.25 -32.50
CA GLU A 345 -37.28 -20.22 -32.80
C GLU A 345 -36.53 -20.98 -31.70
N THR A 346 -35.52 -21.77 -32.05
CA THR A 346 -34.75 -22.51 -31.03
C THR A 346 -33.51 -21.73 -30.66
N VAL A 347 -33.46 -21.21 -29.43
CA VAL A 347 -32.23 -20.60 -28.90
C VAL A 347 -31.33 -21.70 -28.35
N GLN A 348 -30.16 -21.86 -28.95
CA GLN A 348 -29.11 -22.72 -28.48
C GLN A 348 -28.10 -21.91 -27.68
N GLY A 349 -27.71 -22.43 -26.51
CA GLY A 349 -26.70 -21.83 -25.66
C GLY A 349 -25.62 -22.85 -25.34
N ARG A 350 -24.35 -22.45 -25.52
CA ARG A 350 -23.17 -23.24 -25.15
C ARG A 350 -22.37 -22.50 -24.10
N VAL A 351 -22.11 -23.12 -22.95
CA VAL A 351 -21.22 -22.52 -21.94
C VAL A 351 -19.77 -22.71 -22.38
N ILE A 352 -19.12 -21.62 -22.75
CA ILE A 352 -17.75 -21.64 -23.27
C ILE A 352 -16.71 -21.43 -22.16
N GLY A 353 -17.13 -20.86 -21.04
CA GLY A 353 -16.23 -20.55 -19.94
C GLY A 353 -16.98 -20.15 -18.69
N ARG A 354 -16.29 -20.31 -17.56
CA ARG A 354 -16.73 -19.89 -16.24
C ARG A 354 -15.54 -19.24 -15.55
N ASP A 355 -15.78 -18.11 -14.90
CA ASP A 355 -14.79 -17.45 -14.06
C ASP A 355 -15.39 -17.17 -12.69
N LEU A 356 -14.76 -17.71 -11.64
CA LEU A 356 -15.20 -17.59 -10.26
C LEU A 356 -14.20 -16.73 -9.51
N LEU A 357 -14.55 -15.46 -9.31
CA LEU A 357 -13.81 -14.57 -8.44
C LEU A 357 -14.33 -14.73 -7.00
N SER A 358 -13.45 -15.07 -6.07
CA SER A 358 -13.75 -15.03 -4.64
C SER A 358 -12.76 -14.10 -3.95
N GLN A 359 -13.26 -12.98 -3.41
CA GLN A 359 -12.46 -11.96 -2.78
C GLN A 359 -12.91 -11.74 -1.34
N THR A 360 -11.99 -11.89 -0.39
CA THR A 360 -12.18 -11.44 0.99
C THR A 360 -11.71 -9.99 1.11
N ILE A 361 -12.59 -9.11 1.58
CA ILE A 361 -12.29 -7.70 1.81
C ILE A 361 -11.98 -7.54 3.30
N GLN A 362 -10.70 -7.38 3.62
CA GLN A 362 -10.29 -7.26 5.01
C GLN A 362 -10.41 -5.82 5.52
N LYS A 363 -10.76 -5.69 6.80
CA LYS A 363 -10.81 -4.43 7.55
C LYS A 363 -9.78 -4.42 8.66
N ALA A 364 -9.16 -3.27 8.90
CA ALA A 364 -8.27 -3.09 10.05
C ALA A 364 -9.10 -2.88 11.34
N PRO A 365 -8.72 -3.50 12.47
CA PRO A 365 -9.34 -3.20 13.77
C PRO A 365 -9.07 -1.74 14.17
N LEU A 366 -10.13 -0.99 14.49
CA LEU A 366 -10.04 0.45 14.78
C LEU A 366 -9.52 0.72 16.19
N ASP A 367 -9.82 -0.15 17.16
CA ASP A 367 -9.22 -0.18 18.48
C ASP A 367 -7.70 -0.36 18.41
N GLN A 368 -7.22 -1.37 17.69
CA GLN A 368 -5.80 -1.61 17.52
C GLN A 368 -5.12 -0.41 16.85
N THR A 369 -5.79 0.19 15.87
CA THR A 369 -5.29 1.41 15.20
C THR A 369 -5.20 2.58 16.19
N SER A 370 -6.19 2.77 17.07
CA SER A 370 -6.13 3.76 18.16
C SER A 370 -4.95 3.51 19.11
N THR A 371 -4.74 2.27 19.53
CA THR A 371 -3.60 1.88 20.38
C THR A 371 -2.27 2.18 19.69
N LEU A 372 -2.12 1.80 18.42
CA LEU A 372 -0.88 2.03 17.66
C LEU A 372 -0.57 3.51 17.45
N ILE A 373 -1.58 4.35 17.20
CA ILE A 373 -1.41 5.81 17.14
C ILE A 373 -0.97 6.34 18.51
N THR A 374 -1.54 5.81 19.59
CA THR A 374 -1.20 6.21 20.97
C THR A 374 0.24 5.83 21.32
N SER A 375 0.68 4.61 20.95
CA SER A 375 2.08 4.17 21.13
C SER A 375 3.03 5.01 20.30
N GLY A 376 2.72 5.28 19.02
CA GLY A 376 3.54 6.16 18.18
C GLY A 376 3.70 7.58 18.72
N ARG A 377 2.67 8.12 19.38
CA ARG A 377 2.75 9.38 20.12
C ARG A 377 3.67 9.28 21.34
N GLN A 378 3.56 8.22 22.13
CA GLN A 378 4.41 8.02 23.31
C GLN A 378 5.88 7.87 22.91
N ASP A 379 6.16 7.17 21.82
CA ASP A 379 7.51 7.05 21.27
C ASP A 379 8.05 8.43 20.85
N PHE A 380 7.24 9.23 20.16
CA PHE A 380 7.61 10.60 19.79
C PHE A 380 7.92 11.47 21.00
N GLU A 381 7.03 11.47 22.01
CA GLU A 381 7.21 12.25 23.24
C GLU A 381 8.44 11.81 24.03
N TYR A 382 8.68 10.50 24.12
CA TYR A 382 9.87 9.95 24.75
C TYR A 382 11.13 10.51 24.09
N TRP A 383 11.28 10.34 22.77
CA TRP A 383 12.46 10.81 22.05
C TRP A 383 12.60 12.33 22.05
N ALA A 384 11.49 13.07 21.99
CA ALA A 384 11.50 14.52 22.17
C ALA A 384 12.14 14.91 23.51
N THR A 385 11.77 14.25 24.62
CA THR A 385 12.38 14.51 25.94
C THR A 385 13.83 14.07 26.04
N GLN A 386 14.30 13.14 25.20
CA GLN A 386 15.70 12.73 25.15
C GLN A 386 16.60 13.73 24.41
N GLY A 387 16.05 14.83 23.85
CA GLY A 387 16.80 15.86 23.13
C GLY A 387 16.63 15.81 21.61
N ALA A 388 15.78 14.92 21.09
CA ALA A 388 15.52 14.83 19.65
C ALA A 388 14.54 15.89 19.12
N ALA A 389 14.00 16.72 20.00
CA ALA A 389 13.15 17.84 19.63
C ALA A 389 13.19 18.95 20.69
N LYS A 390 12.86 20.19 20.32
CA LYS A 390 12.79 21.32 21.26
C LYS A 390 11.49 21.26 22.06
N VAL A 391 11.59 20.74 23.29
CA VAL A 391 10.48 20.67 24.25
C VAL A 391 10.29 22.03 24.94
N PRO A 392 9.04 22.51 25.15
CA PRO A 392 7.76 21.83 24.92
C PRO A 392 7.13 22.08 23.53
N ASN A 393 7.71 22.95 22.71
CA ASN A 393 7.10 23.43 21.46
C ASN A 393 6.78 22.30 20.49
N ALA A 394 7.75 21.41 20.24
CA ALA A 394 7.57 20.28 19.31
C ALA A 394 6.46 19.31 19.77
N ILE A 395 6.35 19.07 21.08
CA ILE A 395 5.28 18.24 21.66
C ILE A 395 3.93 18.92 21.49
N ASN A 396 3.85 20.23 21.77
CA ASN A 396 2.62 21.01 21.61
C ASN A 396 2.17 21.12 20.14
N ALA A 397 3.10 21.04 19.19
CA ALA A 397 2.79 21.03 17.76
C ALA A 397 2.26 19.67 17.28
N VAL A 398 2.89 18.55 17.68
CA VAL A 398 2.63 17.21 17.12
C VAL A 398 1.58 16.42 17.93
N SER A 399 1.73 16.33 19.25
CA SER A 399 0.93 15.42 20.08
C SER A 399 -0.58 15.66 20.02
N PRO A 400 -1.10 16.91 19.94
CA PRO A 400 -2.56 17.13 19.86
C PRO A 400 -3.22 16.46 18.66
N TYR A 401 -2.55 16.37 17.51
CA TYR A 401 -3.08 15.68 16.32
C TYR A 401 -3.15 14.18 16.53
N LEU A 402 -2.10 13.58 17.11
CA LEU A 402 -2.06 12.14 17.41
C LEU A 402 -3.10 11.75 18.48
N VAL A 403 -3.27 12.57 19.53
CA VAL A 403 -4.32 12.37 20.55
C VAL A 403 -5.71 12.41 19.92
N LYS A 404 -6.00 13.44 19.11
CA LYS A 404 -7.29 13.53 18.42
C LYS A 404 -7.50 12.36 17.48
N ALA A 405 -6.49 11.97 16.71
CA ALA A 405 -6.58 10.84 15.79
C ALA A 405 -6.88 9.52 16.51
N ALA A 406 -6.18 9.23 17.61
CA ALA A 406 -6.44 8.04 18.44
C ALA A 406 -7.85 8.05 19.03
N ASN A 407 -8.28 9.18 19.61
CA ASN A 407 -9.62 9.32 20.18
C ASN A 407 -10.71 9.12 19.11
N TYR A 408 -10.55 9.72 17.92
CA TYR A 408 -11.49 9.51 16.81
C TYR A 408 -11.50 8.05 16.35
N ALA A 409 -10.36 7.37 16.26
CA ALA A 409 -10.32 5.95 15.94
C ALA A 409 -11.04 5.09 17.01
N GLN A 410 -10.86 5.40 18.30
CA GLN A 410 -11.58 4.74 19.39
C GLN A 410 -13.09 5.01 19.35
N TRP A 411 -13.51 6.25 19.09
CA TRP A 411 -14.93 6.56 18.96
C TRP A 411 -15.54 5.93 17.71
N ALA A 412 -14.76 5.76 16.65
CA ALA A 412 -15.16 5.00 15.47
C ALA A 412 -15.40 3.53 15.83
N GLN A 413 -14.48 2.92 16.58
CA GLN A 413 -14.65 1.57 17.14
C GLN A 413 -15.92 1.46 17.99
N ASN A 414 -16.12 2.36 18.95
CA ASN A 414 -17.27 2.30 19.86
C ASN A 414 -18.59 2.39 19.09
N ASN A 415 -18.68 3.30 18.12
CA ASN A 415 -19.84 3.43 17.24
C ASN A 415 -20.03 2.19 16.36
N TRP A 416 -18.95 1.58 15.90
CA TRP A 416 -19.00 0.34 15.14
C TRP A 416 -19.53 -0.83 15.98
N THR A 417 -19.07 -0.98 17.24
CA THR A 417 -19.54 -2.02 18.17
C THR A 417 -21.05 -1.96 18.40
N ILE A 418 -21.64 -0.76 18.47
CA ILE A 418 -23.10 -0.57 18.62
C ILE A 418 -23.85 -0.54 17.27
N ARG A 419 -23.20 -0.95 16.17
CA ARG A 419 -23.75 -0.99 14.79
C ARG A 419 -24.18 0.38 14.24
N ASN A 420 -23.64 1.48 14.77
CA ASN A 420 -23.81 2.83 14.21
C ASN A 420 -22.71 3.14 13.18
N PHE A 421 -22.86 2.52 12.00
CA PHE A 421 -21.87 2.55 10.92
C PHE A 421 -21.62 3.96 10.35
N VAL A 422 -22.63 4.82 10.30
CA VAL A 422 -22.49 6.20 9.78
C VAL A 422 -21.58 7.03 10.67
N ASN A 423 -21.82 7.01 11.99
CA ASN A 423 -20.98 7.73 12.94
C ASN A 423 -19.59 7.09 13.08
N ALA A 424 -19.49 5.77 12.95
CA ALA A 424 -18.20 5.08 12.89
C ALA A 424 -17.35 5.60 11.73
N LYS A 425 -17.93 5.69 10.52
CA LYS A 425 -17.25 6.26 9.34
C LYS A 425 -16.86 7.71 9.52
N PHE A 426 -17.77 8.53 10.03
CA PHE A 426 -17.49 9.95 10.30
C PHE A 426 -16.27 10.13 11.21
N ASN A 427 -16.18 9.34 12.29
CA ASN A 427 -15.04 9.38 13.19
C ASN A 427 -13.76 8.83 12.54
N ALA A 428 -13.84 7.74 11.76
CA ALA A 428 -12.69 7.23 11.01
C ALA A 428 -12.13 8.27 10.01
N ASP A 429 -13.01 8.99 9.29
CA ASP A 429 -12.62 10.11 8.40
C ASP A 429 -11.94 11.23 9.20
N LYS A 430 -12.46 11.59 10.38
CA LYS A 430 -11.85 12.59 11.26
C LYS A 430 -10.47 12.16 11.74
N ALA A 431 -10.29 10.90 12.13
CA ALA A 431 -9.00 10.34 12.50
C ALA A 431 -8.00 10.47 11.35
N GLN A 432 -8.40 10.05 10.13
CA GLN A 432 -7.54 10.15 8.94
C GLN A 432 -7.19 11.61 8.60
N GLY A 433 -8.14 12.54 8.78
CA GLY A 433 -7.91 13.97 8.59
C GLY A 433 -6.86 14.53 9.55
N GLN A 434 -6.86 14.15 10.83
CA GLN A 434 -5.83 14.59 11.78
C GLN A 434 -4.43 14.08 11.38
N LEU A 435 -4.34 12.80 11.00
CA LEU A 435 -3.09 12.20 10.54
C LEU A 435 -2.57 12.88 9.25
N SER A 436 -3.47 13.19 8.31
CA SER A 436 -3.11 13.87 7.06
C SER A 436 -2.59 15.29 7.28
N ILE A 437 -3.13 16.04 8.25
CA ILE A 437 -2.62 17.37 8.60
C ILE A 437 -1.20 17.27 9.17
N LEU A 438 -0.95 16.23 9.96
CA LEU A 438 0.34 16.04 10.64
C LEU A 438 1.49 15.75 9.65
N VAL A 439 1.26 14.89 8.65
CA VAL A 439 2.30 14.46 7.69
C VAL A 439 2.23 15.15 6.33
N GLY A 440 1.18 15.96 6.09
CA GLY A 440 0.94 16.62 4.83
C GLY A 440 0.40 15.69 3.74
N THR A 441 0.21 16.26 2.56
CA THR A 441 -0.16 15.54 1.34
C THR A 441 0.89 15.82 0.27
N PRO A 442 0.96 15.04 -0.84
CA PRO A 442 1.93 15.30 -1.89
C PRO A 442 1.87 16.76 -2.37
N GLY A 443 2.99 17.50 -2.23
CA GLY A 443 3.09 18.92 -2.57
C GLY A 443 2.65 19.91 -1.49
N ILE A 444 2.18 19.46 -0.32
CA ILE A 444 1.77 20.31 0.80
C ILE A 444 2.46 19.82 2.09
N PRO A 445 3.40 20.61 2.66
CA PRO A 445 4.09 20.25 3.90
C PRO A 445 3.12 20.04 5.07
N GLY A 446 3.35 18.98 5.86
CA GLY A 446 2.63 18.75 7.10
C GLY A 446 3.17 19.57 8.26
N VAL A 447 2.53 19.46 9.42
CA VAL A 447 3.05 20.04 10.68
C VAL A 447 4.46 19.53 10.97
N ILE A 448 4.72 18.22 10.85
CA ILE A 448 6.06 17.66 11.09
C ILE A 448 7.11 18.24 10.14
N ASP A 449 6.76 18.46 8.87
CA ASP A 449 7.70 19.01 7.89
C ASP A 449 8.10 20.46 8.22
N ASN A 450 7.13 21.26 8.69
CA ASN A 450 7.39 22.63 9.12
C ASN A 450 8.29 22.67 10.37
N GLU A 451 8.00 21.85 11.39
CA GLU A 451 8.80 21.77 12.61
C GLU A 451 10.23 21.24 12.32
N THR A 452 10.37 20.32 11.37
CA THR A 452 11.69 19.85 10.92
C THR A 452 12.47 20.95 10.21
N THR A 453 11.80 21.73 9.35
CA THR A 453 12.41 22.86 8.63
C THR A 453 12.86 23.97 9.58
N ASN A 454 12.11 24.20 10.66
CA ASN A 454 12.46 25.15 11.72
C ASN A 454 13.59 24.64 12.65
N GLY A 455 14.04 23.39 12.48
CA GLY A 455 15.02 22.75 13.34
C GLY A 455 14.48 22.47 14.75
N ASP A 456 13.17 22.35 14.90
CA ASP A 456 12.51 22.04 16.18
C ASP A 456 12.37 20.53 16.41
N ILE A 457 12.42 19.73 15.35
CA ILE A 457 12.41 18.26 15.38
C ILE A 457 13.58 17.74 14.54
N GLN A 458 14.35 16.80 15.08
CA GLN A 458 15.42 16.11 14.34
C GLN A 458 14.84 15.31 13.17
N GLY A 459 15.53 15.31 12.02
CA GLY A 459 15.02 14.71 10.77
C GLY A 459 14.65 13.22 10.89
N TRP A 460 15.42 12.46 11.66
CA TRP A 460 15.16 11.04 11.92
C TRP A 460 13.87 10.81 12.72
N LEU A 461 13.59 11.66 13.71
CA LEU A 461 12.39 11.58 14.55
C LEU A 461 11.17 11.95 13.71
N ALA A 462 11.29 13.01 12.92
CA ALA A 462 10.28 13.40 11.94
C ALA A 462 9.95 12.26 10.97
N PHE A 463 10.97 11.60 10.41
CA PHE A 463 10.79 10.46 9.50
C PHE A 463 10.07 9.30 10.19
N GLN A 464 10.53 8.89 11.37
CA GLN A 464 9.89 7.80 12.14
C GLN A 464 8.42 8.10 12.45
N THR A 465 8.12 9.32 12.92
CA THR A 465 6.74 9.69 13.25
C THR A 465 5.89 9.72 11.99
N LYS A 466 6.39 10.24 10.86
CA LYS A 466 5.67 10.23 9.58
C LYS A 466 5.36 8.80 9.11
N ASP A 467 6.29 7.87 9.25
CA ASP A 467 6.06 6.48 8.87
C ASP A 467 5.01 5.80 9.76
N ASN A 468 5.09 5.98 11.09
CA ASN A 468 4.07 5.49 12.01
C ASN A 468 2.69 6.06 11.65
N VAL A 469 2.61 7.36 11.36
CA VAL A 469 1.36 8.02 10.97
C VAL A 469 0.84 7.48 9.63
N ARG A 470 1.69 7.26 8.63
CA ARG A 470 1.29 6.70 7.34
C ARG A 470 0.75 5.27 7.49
N VAL A 471 1.40 4.42 8.28
CA VAL A 471 0.93 3.06 8.56
C VAL A 471 -0.49 3.09 9.14
N ASN A 472 -0.71 3.91 10.16
CA ASN A 472 -2.02 4.04 10.80
C ASN A 472 -3.05 4.71 9.88
N GLY A 473 -2.64 5.68 9.05
CA GLY A 473 -3.47 6.29 8.02
C GLY A 473 -3.99 5.27 7.00
N CYS A 474 -3.20 4.26 6.67
CA CYS A 474 -3.61 3.23 5.73
C CYS A 474 -4.46 2.14 6.37
N ARG A 475 -4.23 1.82 7.65
CA ARG A 475 -5.16 1.00 8.45
C ARG A 475 -6.56 1.63 8.45
N LEU A 476 -6.65 2.93 8.74
CA LEU A 476 -7.91 3.70 8.64
C LEU A 476 -8.47 3.64 7.21
N GLY A 477 -7.63 3.86 6.20
CA GLY A 477 -8.02 3.76 4.80
C GLY A 477 -8.59 2.39 4.41
N GLN A 478 -8.04 1.29 4.92
CA GLN A 478 -8.55 -0.06 4.68
C GLN A 478 -9.91 -0.28 5.32
N TRP A 479 -10.11 0.18 6.56
CA TRP A 479 -11.43 0.15 7.19
C TRP A 479 -12.45 0.99 6.40
N LEU A 480 -12.06 2.18 5.93
CA LEU A 480 -12.92 3.07 5.13
C LEU A 480 -13.25 2.48 3.75
N ASN A 481 -12.31 1.77 3.14
CA ASN A 481 -12.53 1.05 1.87
C ASN A 481 -13.48 -0.12 2.07
N TRP A 482 -13.30 -0.93 3.11
CA TRP A 482 -14.25 -1.97 3.49
C TRP A 482 -15.65 -1.40 3.75
N TYR A 483 -15.74 -0.29 4.47
CA TYR A 483 -16.99 0.42 4.70
C TYR A 483 -17.65 0.88 3.40
N SER A 484 -16.86 1.41 2.45
CA SER A 484 -17.35 1.85 1.14
C SER A 484 -17.98 0.70 0.35
N GLY A 485 -17.49 -0.52 0.56
CA GLY A 485 -18.10 -1.75 0.09
C GLY A 485 -18.03 -1.94 -1.43
N VAL A 486 -19.10 -2.52 -1.99
CA VAL A 486 -19.18 -2.90 -3.40
C VAL A 486 -20.25 -2.05 -4.11
N THR A 487 -19.90 -1.52 -5.28
CA THR A 487 -20.80 -0.74 -6.12
C THR A 487 -21.08 -1.49 -7.42
N PHE A 488 -22.38 -1.65 -7.74
CA PHE A 488 -22.83 -2.12 -9.04
C PHE A 488 -23.37 -0.94 -9.84
N ARG A 489 -22.93 -0.79 -11.09
CA ARG A 489 -23.46 0.16 -12.06
C ARG A 489 -24.08 -0.61 -13.21
N VAL A 490 -25.35 -0.40 -13.48
CA VAL A 490 -26.07 -1.01 -14.60
C VAL A 490 -26.40 0.08 -15.60
N THR A 491 -25.73 0.07 -16.74
CA THR A 491 -26.09 0.92 -17.89
C THR A 491 -27.20 0.22 -18.64
N SER A 492 -28.40 0.79 -18.69
CA SER A 492 -29.55 0.18 -19.38
C SER A 492 -30.60 1.24 -19.72
N PRO A 493 -31.29 1.15 -20.87
CA PRO A 493 -32.48 1.94 -21.14
C PRO A 493 -33.56 1.80 -20.04
N ASN A 494 -33.56 0.69 -19.30
CA ASN A 494 -34.49 0.40 -18.21
C ASN A 494 -33.91 0.67 -16.81
N ALA A 495 -32.93 1.57 -16.68
CA ALA A 495 -32.27 1.89 -15.40
C ALA A 495 -33.23 2.23 -14.24
N ALA A 496 -34.39 2.83 -14.54
CA ALA A 496 -35.42 3.10 -13.53
C ALA A 496 -35.95 1.80 -12.88
N ALA A 497 -36.22 0.76 -13.67
CA ALA A 497 -36.69 -0.53 -13.18
C ALA A 497 -35.63 -1.23 -12.31
N TRP A 498 -34.36 -1.14 -12.72
CA TRP A 498 -33.23 -1.64 -11.94
C TRP A 498 -33.14 -0.98 -10.55
N SER A 499 -33.27 0.35 -10.46
CA SER A 499 -33.20 1.04 -9.17
C SER A 499 -34.34 0.69 -8.22
N VAL A 500 -35.55 0.47 -8.74
CA VAL A 500 -36.69 0.01 -7.92
C VAL A 500 -36.41 -1.39 -7.39
N TRP A 501 -36.00 -2.32 -8.25
CA TRP A 501 -35.66 -3.68 -7.86
C TRP A 501 -34.54 -3.73 -6.80
N PHE A 502 -33.49 -2.91 -6.97
CA PHE A 502 -32.41 -2.78 -5.98
C PHE A 502 -32.94 -2.33 -4.62
N ASN A 503 -33.77 -1.29 -4.60
CA ASN A 503 -34.32 -0.76 -3.36
C ASN A 503 -35.22 -1.79 -2.65
N GLU A 504 -36.01 -2.56 -3.40
CA GLU A 504 -36.87 -3.60 -2.83
C GLU A 504 -36.08 -4.81 -2.31
N THR A 505 -35.11 -5.30 -3.11
CA THR A 505 -34.30 -6.48 -2.77
C THR A 505 -33.46 -6.26 -1.53
N PHE A 506 -32.92 -5.05 -1.35
CA PHE A 506 -32.02 -4.73 -0.25
C PHE A 506 -32.68 -3.94 0.88
N ARG A 507 -34.00 -3.71 0.82
CA ARG A 507 -34.72 -2.86 1.78
C ARG A 507 -34.56 -3.31 3.24
N ALA A 508 -34.50 -4.63 3.44
CA ALA A 508 -34.42 -5.26 4.75
C ALA A 508 -32.97 -5.52 5.19
N VAL A 509 -31.99 -5.23 4.33
CA VAL A 509 -30.58 -5.45 4.63
C VAL A 509 -30.11 -4.26 5.46
N GLY A 510 -29.78 -4.49 6.73
CA GLY A 510 -29.30 -3.45 7.64
C GLY A 510 -27.96 -2.81 7.25
N ALA A 511 -27.37 -3.23 6.13
CA ALA A 511 -26.24 -2.57 5.49
C ALA A 511 -26.70 -1.22 4.92
N GLY A 512 -25.87 -0.17 5.05
CA GLY A 512 -26.19 1.16 4.51
C GLY A 512 -26.21 1.20 2.98
N VAL A 513 -27.26 0.66 2.38
CA VAL A 513 -27.46 0.53 0.93
C VAL A 513 -27.94 1.85 0.36
N THR A 514 -27.30 2.29 -0.72
CA THR A 514 -27.72 3.48 -1.45
C THR A 514 -27.97 3.14 -2.91
N THR A 515 -29.15 3.49 -3.41
CA THR A 515 -29.56 3.31 -4.80
C THR A 515 -29.78 4.65 -5.49
N GLY A 516 -29.54 4.73 -6.79
CA GLY A 516 -29.86 5.93 -7.58
C GLY A 516 -29.86 5.66 -9.08
N VAL A 517 -30.41 6.62 -9.84
CA VAL A 517 -30.42 6.60 -11.31
C VAL A 517 -29.93 7.94 -11.83
N VAL A 518 -28.95 7.93 -12.73
CA VAL A 518 -28.45 9.12 -13.41
C VAL A 518 -28.13 8.76 -14.86
N GLY A 519 -28.72 9.49 -15.83
CA GLY A 519 -28.36 9.38 -17.25
C GLY A 519 -28.49 7.98 -17.86
N GLY A 520 -29.52 7.19 -17.48
CA GLY A 520 -29.68 5.81 -17.97
C GLY A 520 -28.77 4.78 -17.28
N VAL A 521 -28.15 5.15 -16.16
CA VAL A 521 -27.35 4.26 -15.33
C VAL A 521 -28.00 4.11 -13.96
N ALA A 522 -28.34 2.89 -13.58
CA ALA A 522 -28.74 2.54 -12.23
C ALA A 522 -27.51 2.19 -11.40
N VAL A 523 -27.41 2.73 -10.19
CA VAL A 523 -26.28 2.49 -9.29
C VAL A 523 -26.82 1.98 -7.96
N ILE A 524 -26.24 0.89 -7.46
CA ILE A 524 -26.38 0.47 -6.06
C ILE A 524 -24.99 0.41 -5.43
N THR A 525 -24.87 0.86 -4.19
CA THR A 525 -23.70 0.63 -3.34
C THR A 525 -24.13 -0.08 -2.08
N ILE A 526 -23.49 -1.21 -1.79
CA ILE A 526 -23.70 -2.04 -0.61
C ILE A 526 -22.46 -1.89 0.26
N ARG A 527 -22.62 -1.27 1.44
CA ARG A 527 -21.54 -0.99 2.37
C ARG A 527 -21.16 -2.22 3.21
N ALA A 528 -19.94 -2.23 3.75
CA ALA A 528 -19.47 -3.23 4.72
C ALA A 528 -19.53 -4.68 4.21
N VAL A 529 -19.02 -4.93 3.00
CA VAL A 529 -18.96 -6.28 2.41
C VAL A 529 -17.66 -6.96 2.88
N ASP A 530 -17.78 -8.10 3.57
CA ASP A 530 -16.63 -8.88 4.06
C ASP A 530 -16.12 -9.86 2.98
N THR A 531 -17.03 -10.42 2.18
CA THR A 531 -16.69 -11.38 1.12
C THR A 531 -17.53 -11.12 -0.11
N LEU A 532 -16.88 -11.09 -1.27
CA LEU A 532 -17.51 -10.96 -2.58
C LEU A 532 -17.19 -12.20 -3.40
N VAL A 533 -18.23 -12.89 -3.87
CA VAL A 533 -18.12 -14.00 -4.82
C VAL A 533 -18.82 -13.60 -6.12
N VAL A 534 -18.09 -13.56 -7.22
CA VAL A 534 -18.65 -13.31 -8.55
C VAL A 534 -18.47 -14.56 -9.41
N ASP A 535 -19.57 -15.21 -9.76
CA ASP A 535 -19.62 -16.35 -10.67
C ASP A 535 -20.02 -15.88 -12.08
N ARG A 536 -19.03 -15.65 -12.95
CA ARG A 536 -19.25 -15.25 -14.33
C ARG A 536 -19.36 -16.46 -15.23
N ARG A 537 -20.38 -16.47 -16.08
CA ARG A 537 -20.64 -17.53 -17.04
C ARG A 537 -20.66 -16.93 -18.44
N TYR A 538 -19.80 -17.43 -19.31
CA TYR A 538 -19.75 -17.04 -20.70
C TYR A 538 -20.58 -18.02 -21.51
N ILE A 539 -21.66 -17.52 -22.12
CA ILE A 539 -22.62 -18.34 -22.85
C ILE A 539 -22.62 -17.84 -24.29
N GLU A 540 -22.14 -18.69 -25.19
CA GLU A 540 -22.27 -18.48 -26.62
C GLU A 540 -23.71 -18.78 -27.05
N ILE A 541 -24.36 -17.82 -27.70
CA ILE A 541 -25.75 -17.90 -28.17
C ILE A 541 -25.77 -18.06 -29.68
N SER A 542 -26.61 -18.99 -30.15
CA SER A 542 -26.96 -19.16 -31.56
C SER A 542 -28.43 -19.54 -31.72
N PHE A 543 -29.01 -19.25 -32.86
CA PHE A 543 -30.36 -19.65 -33.26
C PHE A 543 -30.26 -20.95 -34.09
N GLY A 544 -31.07 -21.94 -33.73
CA GLY A 544 -31.14 -23.23 -34.38
C GLY A 544 -32.35 -23.24 -35.31
N SER A 545 -32.08 -23.14 -36.61
CA SER A 545 -33.06 -23.35 -37.67
C SER A 545 -33.68 -24.74 -37.62
#